data_AF-A0A367LXR3-F1
#
_entry.id   AF-A0A367LXR3-F1
#
_cell.length_a   1.000
_cell.length_b   1.000
_cell.length_c   1.000
_cell.angle_alpha   90.00
_cell.angle_beta   90.00
_cell.angle_gamma   90.00
#
_symmetry.space_group_name_H-M   'P 1'
#
loop_
_entity.id
_entity.type
_entity.pdbx_description
1 polymer ?
#
loop_
_entity_poly.entity_id
_entity_poly.type
_entity_poly.pdbx_seq_one_letter_code
_entity_poly.pdbx_strand_id
1 'polypeptide(L)'
;DGRLVLVPLPGHTPGSVGLFVTLDSGRRLFFSGDTSWRLEGVEGPRQKFFAGRALVDRDPARTLAQLAKIRLLLRSDPRLSVIPAHDARVQAALGYFPHWLE
;
A
#
# COMPACT_ATOMS: atom_id res chain seq x y z
N ASP A 1 -12.70 -9.98 -15.73
CA ASP A 1 -13.61 -10.14 -14.56
C ASP A 1 -13.41 -9.07 -13.48
N GLY A 2 -12.45 -8.13 -13.63
CA GLY A 2 -12.23 -7.05 -12.66
C GLY A 2 -11.47 -7.48 -11.40
N ARG A 3 -10.88 -8.68 -11.38
CA ARG A 3 -10.11 -9.16 -10.23
C ARG A 3 -8.75 -8.48 -10.06
N LEU A 4 -8.19 -7.96 -11.15
CA LEU A 4 -6.98 -7.15 -11.15
C LEU A 4 -7.31 -5.75 -11.64
N VAL A 5 -7.09 -4.73 -10.80
CA VAL A 5 -7.37 -3.34 -11.14
C VAL A 5 -6.17 -2.46 -10.80
N LEU A 6 -5.56 -1.87 -11.82
CA LEU A 6 -4.52 -0.86 -11.65
C LEU A 6 -5.14 0.51 -11.44
N VAL A 7 -4.60 1.27 -10.47
CA VAL A 7 -5.03 2.64 -10.19
C VAL A 7 -3.83 3.59 -10.13
N PRO A 8 -3.95 4.84 -10.60
CA PRO A 8 -2.89 5.82 -10.46
C PRO A 8 -2.61 6.15 -8.98
N LEU A 9 -1.33 6.15 -8.59
CA LEU A 9 -0.84 6.59 -7.29
C LEU A 9 0.30 7.63 -7.45
N PRO A 10 0.05 8.76 -8.13
CA PRO A 10 1.10 9.76 -8.36
C PRO A 10 1.55 10.39 -7.04
N GLY A 11 2.84 10.68 -6.95
CA GLY A 11 3.45 11.35 -5.79
C GLY A 11 4.91 10.94 -5.65
N HIS A 12 5.13 9.69 -5.24
CA HIS A 12 6.47 9.12 -5.09
C HIS A 12 7.23 9.21 -6.43
N THR A 13 6.60 8.70 -7.49
CA THR A 13 6.92 9.04 -8.87
C THR A 13 5.66 9.54 -9.61
N PRO A 14 5.79 10.25 -10.75
CA PRO A 14 4.63 10.63 -11.56
C PRO A 14 3.83 9.45 -12.11
N GLY A 15 4.51 8.31 -12.37
CA GLY A 15 3.93 7.11 -12.98
C GLY A 15 3.65 5.97 -11.99
N SER A 16 3.71 6.24 -10.69
CA SER A 16 3.42 5.23 -9.66
C SER A 16 1.99 4.71 -9.79
N VAL A 17 1.83 3.40 -9.67
CA VAL A 17 0.54 2.70 -9.75
C VAL A 17 0.33 1.81 -8.52
N GLY A 18 -0.92 1.63 -8.15
CA GLY A 18 -1.35 0.60 -7.21
C GLY A 18 -2.13 -0.50 -7.91
N LEU A 19 -2.13 -1.70 -7.34
CA LEU A 19 -2.86 -2.85 -7.87
C LEU A 19 -3.82 -3.40 -6.81
N PHE A 20 -5.10 -3.45 -7.14
CA PHE A 20 -6.06 -4.27 -6.41
C PHE A 20 -6.06 -5.68 -6.97
N VAL A 21 -6.02 -6.67 -6.07
CA VAL A 21 -6.22 -8.09 -6.37
C VAL A 21 -7.40 -8.59 -5.55
N THR A 22 -8.41 -9.15 -6.20
CA THR A 22 -9.53 -9.83 -5.55
C THR A 22 -9.32 -11.34 -5.68
N LEU A 23 -9.13 -12.00 -4.53
CA LEU A 23 -8.98 -13.46 -4.45
C LEU A 23 -10.33 -14.17 -4.62
N ASP A 24 -10.32 -15.47 -4.88
CA ASP A 24 -11.55 -16.28 -4.98
C ASP A 24 -12.36 -16.29 -3.68
N SER A 25 -11.69 -16.16 -2.53
CA SER A 25 -12.33 -15.98 -1.22
C SER A 25 -13.09 -14.66 -1.06
N GLY A 26 -12.98 -13.74 -2.03
CA GLY A 26 -13.53 -12.38 -1.96
C GLY A 26 -12.69 -11.41 -1.12
N ARG A 27 -11.58 -11.87 -0.53
CA ARG A 27 -10.58 -11.01 0.13
C ARG A 27 -9.90 -10.12 -0.92
N ARG A 28 -9.67 -8.86 -0.56
CA ARG A 28 -9.04 -7.88 -1.45
C ARG A 28 -7.67 -7.49 -0.91
N LEU A 29 -6.67 -7.55 -1.77
CA LEU A 29 -5.32 -7.06 -1.51
C LEU A 29 -5.10 -5.78 -2.31
N PHE A 30 -4.43 -4.79 -1.72
CA PHE A 30 -4.02 -3.59 -2.41
C PHE A 30 -2.51 -3.40 -2.32
N PHE A 31 -1.81 -3.69 -3.40
CA PHE A 31 -0.39 -3.44 -3.54
C PHE A 31 -0.18 -1.96 -3.82
N SER A 32 0.37 -1.24 -2.85
CA SER A 32 0.48 0.23 -2.88
C SER A 32 1.79 0.75 -3.49
N GLY A 33 2.69 -0.17 -3.85
CA GLY A 33 4.05 0.17 -4.28
C GLY A 33 4.80 0.96 -3.19
N ASP A 34 5.62 1.90 -3.63
CA ASP A 34 6.41 2.77 -2.74
C ASP A 34 5.61 3.95 -2.15
N THR A 35 4.34 4.08 -2.54
CA THR A 35 3.45 5.14 -2.02
C THR A 35 3.29 5.01 -0.51
N SER A 36 3.19 3.78 0.00
CA SER A 36 3.23 3.48 1.43
C SER A 36 4.45 2.60 1.72
N TRP A 37 5.30 3.02 2.66
CA TRP A 37 6.55 2.29 2.96
C TRP A 37 6.35 1.24 4.06
N ARG A 38 5.49 1.49 5.06
CA ARG A 38 5.07 0.51 6.09
C ARG A 38 3.68 0.81 6.66
N LEU A 39 2.98 -0.25 7.11
CA LEU A 39 1.69 -0.17 7.82
C LEU A 39 1.77 0.60 9.15
N GLU A 40 2.96 0.69 9.73
CA GLU A 40 3.23 1.42 10.98
C GLU A 40 2.99 2.94 10.86
N GLY A 41 2.94 3.49 9.64
CA GLY A 41 2.49 4.88 9.38
C GLY A 41 0.96 5.06 9.36
N VAL A 42 0.21 3.97 9.50
CA VAL A 42 -1.26 3.95 9.49
C VAL A 42 -1.83 3.79 10.91
N GLU A 43 -1.09 3.26 11.88
CA GLU A 43 -1.64 2.80 13.18
C GLU A 43 -1.15 3.52 14.47
N GLY A 44 -0.17 4.44 14.45
CA GLY A 44 0.24 5.10 15.71
C GLY A 44 1.26 6.26 15.63
N PRO A 45 1.44 7.02 16.74
CA PRO A 45 1.96 8.40 16.72
C PRO A 45 3.49 8.54 16.64
N ARG A 46 4.25 7.45 16.49
CA ARG A 46 5.72 7.50 16.47
C ARG A 46 6.27 7.46 15.05
N GLN A 47 6.17 8.61 14.39
CA GLN A 47 6.94 8.99 13.23
C GLN A 47 8.46 8.91 13.52
N LYS A 48 9.10 7.74 13.43
CA LYS A 48 10.57 7.70 13.45
C LYS A 48 11.21 7.70 12.06
N PHE A 49 10.42 7.58 10.99
CA PHE A 49 10.92 7.55 9.60
C PHE A 49 10.25 8.56 8.67
N PHE A 50 9.77 9.71 9.20
CA PHE A 50 9.23 10.79 8.37
C PHE A 50 10.30 11.55 7.56
N ALA A 51 11.53 11.60 8.05
CA ALA A 51 12.61 12.38 7.43
C ALA A 51 13.06 11.86 6.05
N GLY A 52 12.92 10.55 5.77
CA GLY A 52 13.30 9.98 4.47
C GLY A 52 12.35 10.32 3.32
N ARG A 53 11.05 10.50 3.61
CA ARG A 53 10.00 10.75 2.59
C ARG A 53 10.18 12.08 1.86
N ALA A 54 10.55 13.13 2.59
CA ALA A 54 10.79 14.45 2.03
C ALA A 54 12.01 14.50 1.07
N LEU A 55 12.87 13.47 1.08
CA LEU A 55 14.08 13.41 0.26
C LEU A 55 13.93 12.53 -1.00
N VAL A 56 12.94 11.63 -1.04
CA VAL A 56 12.78 10.65 -2.14
C VAL A 56 11.51 10.84 -2.98
N ASP A 57 10.48 11.50 -2.44
CA ASP A 57 9.24 11.74 -3.17
C ASP A 57 9.41 12.91 -4.15
N ARG A 58 9.08 12.68 -5.43
CA ARG A 58 9.05 13.74 -6.45
C ARG A 58 8.02 14.82 -6.13
N ASP A 59 6.88 14.43 -5.54
CA ASP A 59 5.82 15.33 -5.07
C ASP A 59 5.29 14.85 -3.71
N PRO A 60 5.82 15.39 -2.60
CA PRO A 60 5.42 15.00 -1.25
C PRO A 60 3.93 15.28 -0.95
N ALA A 61 3.37 16.36 -1.49
CA ALA A 61 1.99 16.76 -1.24
C ALA A 61 1.00 15.77 -1.89
N ARG A 62 1.27 15.36 -3.14
CA ARG A 62 0.48 14.32 -3.81
C ARG A 62 0.64 12.96 -3.12
N THR A 63 1.85 12.61 -2.69
CA THR A 63 2.08 11.37 -1.92
C THR A 63 1.24 11.33 -0.66
N LEU A 64 1.21 12.45 0.09
CA LEU A 64 0.38 12.58 1.29
C LEU A 64 -1.12 12.45 0.97
N ALA A 65 -1.58 13.04 -0.13
CA ALA A 65 -2.97 12.93 -0.57
C ALA A 65 -3.34 11.47 -0.94
N GLN A 66 -2.47 10.71 -1.59
CA GLN A 66 -2.71 9.29 -1.87
C GLN A 66 -2.77 8.47 -0.58
N LEU A 67 -1.87 8.72 0.37
CA LEU A 67 -1.91 8.05 1.67
C LEU A 67 -3.20 8.31 2.45
N ALA A 68 -3.71 9.54 2.40
CA ALA A 68 -4.99 9.87 3.01
C ALA A 68 -6.14 9.05 2.41
N LYS A 69 -6.16 8.85 1.09
CA LYS A 69 -7.13 7.99 0.39
C LYS A 69 -6.98 6.53 0.82
N ILE A 70 -5.76 6.00 0.88
CA ILE A 70 -5.50 4.61 1.32
C ILE A 70 -5.99 4.41 2.76
N ARG A 71 -5.74 5.37 3.66
CA ARG A 71 -6.24 5.32 5.04
C ARG A 71 -7.76 5.36 5.11
N LEU A 72 -8.41 6.15 4.27
CA LEU A 72 -9.88 6.16 4.16
C LEU A 72 -10.41 4.80 3.69
N LEU A 73 -9.79 4.21 2.67
CA LEU A 73 -10.16 2.89 2.15
C LEU A 73 -10.06 1.79 3.21
N LEU A 74 -8.96 1.74 3.97
CA LEU A 74 -8.76 0.78 5.04
C LEU A 74 -9.83 0.89 6.14
N ARG A 75 -10.32 2.11 6.42
CA ARG A 75 -11.41 2.30 7.40
C ARG A 75 -12.77 1.89 6.85
N SER A 76 -13.00 2.05 5.54
CA SER A 76 -14.29 1.75 4.91
C SER A 76 -14.45 0.27 4.49
N ASP A 77 -13.35 -0.45 4.28
CA ASP A 77 -13.36 -1.85 3.84
C ASP A 77 -12.44 -2.69 4.74
N PRO A 78 -12.95 -3.24 5.86
CA PRO A 78 -12.15 -4.07 6.77
C PRO A 78 -11.60 -5.35 6.13
N ARG A 79 -12.10 -5.76 4.97
CA ARG A 79 -11.61 -6.94 4.22
C ARG A 79 -10.44 -6.61 3.29
N LEU A 80 -10.11 -5.32 3.14
CA LEU A 80 -8.99 -4.85 2.35
C LEU A 80 -7.69 -4.94 3.16
N SER A 81 -6.71 -5.67 2.62
CA SER A 81 -5.34 -5.67 3.14
C SER A 81 -4.43 -4.84 2.25
N VAL A 82 -3.76 -3.82 2.80
CA VAL A 82 -2.77 -3.02 2.05
C VAL A 82 -1.40 -3.67 2.17
N ILE A 83 -0.73 -3.86 1.04
CA ILE A 83 0.58 -4.48 0.91
C ILE A 83 1.59 -3.40 0.44
N PRO A 84 2.43 -2.88 1.34
CA PRO A 84 3.55 -1.99 0.99
C PRO A 84 4.66 -2.74 0.25
N ALA A 85 5.43 -2.04 -0.61
CA ALA A 85 6.55 -2.66 -1.33
C ALA A 85 7.75 -3.06 -0.44
N HIS A 86 7.90 -2.44 0.72
CA HIS A 86 9.09 -2.60 1.58
C HIS A 86 8.77 -2.98 3.03
N ASP A 87 7.66 -3.71 3.24
CA ASP A 87 7.25 -4.19 4.56
C ASP A 87 7.44 -5.72 4.68
N ALA A 88 8.57 -6.11 5.27
CA ALA A 88 8.95 -7.51 5.44
C ALA A 88 7.97 -8.30 6.33
N ARG A 89 7.28 -7.63 7.26
CA ARG A 89 6.31 -8.29 8.15
C ARG A 89 5.07 -8.68 7.36
N VAL A 90 4.57 -7.77 6.53
CA VAL A 90 3.44 -8.03 5.64
C VAL A 90 3.79 -9.11 4.62
N GLN A 91 4.98 -9.03 4.00
CA GLN A 91 5.43 -10.05 3.05
C GLN A 91 5.51 -11.44 3.71
N ALA A 92 6.07 -11.54 4.92
CA ALA A 92 6.17 -12.82 5.62
C ALA A 92 4.80 -13.45 5.90
N ALA A 93 3.78 -12.64 6.19
CA ALA A 93 2.41 -13.12 6.38
C ALA A 93 1.72 -13.56 5.07
N LEU A 94 2.14 -13.02 3.92
CA LEU A 94 1.70 -13.45 2.60
C LEU A 94 2.39 -14.76 2.14
N GLY A 95 3.58 -15.04 2.66
CA GLY A 95 4.44 -16.13 2.21
C GLY A 95 5.34 -15.75 1.04
N TYR A 96 6.04 -16.74 0.49
CA TYR A 96 7.05 -16.56 -0.57
C TYR A 96 6.91 -17.67 -1.60
N PHE A 97 7.19 -17.37 -2.87
CA PHE A 97 7.21 -18.39 -3.92
C PHE A 97 8.06 -19.62 -3.52
N PRO A 98 7.56 -20.87 -3.69
CA PRO A 98 6.25 -21.27 -4.23
C PRO A 98 5.11 -21.40 -3.20
N HIS A 99 5.38 -21.08 -1.93
CA HIS A 99 4.49 -21.23 -0.79
C HIS A 99 3.96 -19.87 -0.31
N TRP A 100 2.96 -19.32 -1.01
CA TRP A 100 2.21 -18.13 -0.60
C TRP A 100 0.76 -18.46 -0.23
N LEU A 101 0.03 -17.49 0.33
CA LEU A 101 -1.38 -17.62 0.69
C LEU A 101 -2.25 -18.07 -0.51
N GLU A 102 -2.90 -19.22 -0.37
CA GLU A 102 -4.00 -19.69 -1.23
C GLU A 102 -5.32 -18.96 -0.92
#